data_AF-A0A935S4C6-F1
#
_entry.id   AF-A0A935S4C6-F1
#
_cell.length_a   1.000
_cell.length_b   1.000
_cell.length_c   1.000
_cell.angle_alpha   90.00
_cell.angle_beta   90.00
_cell.angle_gamma   90.00
#
_symmetry.space_group_name_H-M   'P 1'
#
loop_
_entity.id
_entity.type
_entity.pdbx_description
1 polymer ?
#
loop_
_entity_poly.entity_id
_entity_poly.type
_entity_poly.pdbx_seq_one_letter_code
_entity_poly.pdbx_strand_id
1 'polypeptide(L)'
;MGCDPDKSIEEPVVIKKQPLSVKVEKSVEHKLEKHFSAMETYMMENGLVNIQEMDSTIQVKLIYNDTCNFLHYKIYDSLSIAFLPRDIAAKFCNAQKYLKELNCSLSLIILMLRVHITSKN
;
A
#
# COMPACT_ATOMS: atom_id res chain seq x y z
N MET A 1 5.71 -73.42 17.52
CA MET A 1 7.01 -72.71 17.40
C MET A 1 6.78 -71.30 17.87
N GLY A 2 7.24 -70.99 19.08
CA GLY A 2 7.19 -69.64 19.64
C GLY A 2 8.35 -68.78 19.16
N CYS A 3 8.16 -67.46 19.24
CA CYS A 3 8.91 -66.56 20.12
C CYS A 3 8.42 -65.12 19.88
N ASP A 4 7.67 -64.59 20.85
CA ASP A 4 7.73 -63.20 21.32
C ASP A 4 9.12 -62.92 21.97
N PRO A 5 9.45 -61.72 22.49
CA PRO A 5 9.11 -60.33 22.13
C PRO A 5 10.32 -59.35 22.26
N ASP A 6 10.16 -58.07 21.93
CA ASP A 6 10.40 -56.92 22.84
C ASP A 6 9.83 -55.63 22.20
N LYS A 7 8.67 -55.07 22.59
CA LYS A 7 8.34 -54.24 23.77
C LYS A 7 9.09 -52.89 23.86
N SER A 8 8.42 -51.82 23.45
CA SER A 8 8.22 -50.61 24.28
C SER A 8 7.22 -49.67 23.60
N ILE A 9 6.10 -49.48 24.29
CA ILE A 9 4.99 -48.57 24.00
C ILE A 9 5.22 -47.33 24.87
N GLU A 10 5.04 -46.13 24.33
CA GLU A 10 4.53 -45.00 25.12
C GLU A 10 3.40 -44.29 24.37
N GLU A 11 2.39 -43.93 25.16
CA GLU A 11 0.99 -43.73 24.81
C GLU A 11 0.68 -42.30 24.31
N PRO A 12 -0.47 -42.08 23.64
CA PRO A 12 -0.89 -40.75 23.20
C PRO A 12 -1.29 -39.88 24.39
N VAL A 13 -0.55 -38.79 24.61
CA VAL A 13 -0.88 -37.80 25.64
C VAL A 13 -2.17 -37.06 25.26
N VAL A 14 -3.26 -37.47 25.91
CA VAL A 14 -4.54 -36.78 25.96
C VAL A 14 -4.35 -35.46 26.73
N ILE A 15 -4.28 -34.34 26.01
CA ILE A 15 -4.37 -33.02 26.64
C ILE A 15 -5.85 -32.71 26.89
N LYS A 16 -6.18 -32.71 28.18
CA LYS A 16 -7.50 -32.44 28.76
C LYS A 16 -7.93 -31.00 28.44
N LYS A 17 -9.13 -30.83 27.90
CA LYS A 17 -9.81 -29.52 27.85
C LYS A 17 -10.18 -29.11 29.28
N GLN A 18 -9.57 -28.04 29.78
CA GLN A 18 -10.09 -27.28 30.92
C GLN A 18 -10.15 -25.79 30.55
N PRO A 19 -11.22 -25.07 30.97
CA PRO A 19 -11.55 -23.75 30.44
C PRO A 19 -10.73 -22.68 31.14
N LEU A 20 -10.10 -21.80 30.37
CA LEU A 20 -9.47 -20.59 30.91
C LEU A 20 -10.05 -19.37 30.21
N SER A 21 -10.69 -18.53 31.02
CA SER A 21 -11.42 -17.32 30.67
C SER A 21 -10.60 -16.40 29.76
N VAL A 22 -10.97 -16.35 28.49
CA VAL A 22 -10.45 -15.35 27.54
C VAL A 22 -11.00 -13.99 27.98
N LYS A 23 -10.14 -13.19 28.61
CA LYS A 23 -10.38 -11.75 28.76
C LYS A 23 -10.44 -11.17 27.35
N VAL A 24 -11.52 -10.46 27.06
CA VAL A 24 -11.69 -9.65 25.86
C VAL A 24 -10.60 -8.57 25.88
N GLU A 25 -9.47 -8.85 25.25
CA GLU A 25 -8.44 -7.87 24.99
C GLU A 25 -8.83 -7.08 23.74
N LYS A 26 -9.05 -5.77 23.96
CA LYS A 26 -9.28 -4.76 22.92
C LYS A 26 -8.29 -4.97 21.78
N SER A 27 -8.81 -5.13 20.57
CA SER A 27 -8.05 -5.06 19.33
C SER A 27 -7.36 -3.71 19.24
N VAL A 28 -6.07 -3.68 19.53
CA VAL A 28 -5.23 -2.51 19.27
C VAL A 28 -4.97 -2.49 17.77
N GLU A 29 -5.65 -1.61 17.04
CA GLU A 29 -5.26 -1.26 15.68
C GLU A 29 -3.85 -0.66 15.73
N HIS A 30 -2.84 -1.46 15.38
CA HIS A 30 -1.51 -0.93 15.08
C HIS A 30 -1.59 -0.09 13.82
N LYS A 31 -1.89 1.20 13.99
CA LYS A 31 -1.75 2.21 12.92
C LYS A 31 -0.26 2.39 12.67
N LEU A 32 0.26 1.70 11.65
CA LEU A 32 1.61 1.87 11.15
C LEU A 32 1.83 3.35 10.84
N GLU A 33 2.69 4.04 11.59
CA GLU A 33 3.01 5.43 11.30
C GLU A 33 3.75 5.49 9.96
N LYS A 34 3.10 6.10 8.97
CA LYS A 34 3.65 6.29 7.63
C LYS A 34 4.59 7.49 7.68
N HIS A 35 5.88 7.24 7.52
CA HIS A 35 6.88 8.30 7.44
C HIS A 35 6.90 8.90 6.02
N PHE A 36 6.54 10.17 5.90
CA PHE A 36 6.54 10.91 4.63
C PHE A 36 7.86 11.67 4.44
N SER A 37 8.32 11.79 3.19
CA SER A 37 9.48 12.62 2.87
C SER A 37 9.15 14.11 2.98
N ALA A 38 10.16 14.98 3.11
CA ALA A 38 9.96 16.43 3.17
C ALA A 38 9.14 16.96 1.97
N MET A 39 9.34 16.39 0.79
CA MET A 39 8.59 16.76 -0.41
C MET A 39 7.13 16.30 -0.33
N GLU A 40 6.88 15.09 0.16
CA GLU A 40 5.53 14.54 0.33
C GLU A 40 4.75 15.35 1.37
N THR A 41 5.38 15.70 2.50
CA THR A 41 4.81 16.58 3.51
C THR A 41 4.44 17.94 2.93
N TYR A 42 5.35 18.57 2.18
CA TYR A 42 5.09 19.83 1.50
C TYR A 42 3.89 19.75 0.55
N MET A 43 3.76 18.67 -0.23
CA MET A 43 2.63 18.48 -1.14
C MET A 43 1.30 18.38 -0.38
N MET A 44 1.27 17.64 0.72
CA MET A 44 0.08 17.53 1.57
C MET A 44 -0.31 18.86 2.20
N GLU A 45 0.66 19.63 2.70
CA GLU A 45 0.43 20.97 3.28
C GLU A 45 -0.14 21.95 2.26
N ASN A 46 0.20 21.77 0.97
CA ASN A 46 -0.34 22.57 -0.14
C ASN A 46 -1.70 22.05 -0.66
N GLY A 47 -2.33 21.11 0.05
CA GLY A 47 -3.66 20.60 -0.27
C GLY A 47 -3.72 19.58 -1.40
N LEU A 48 -2.56 19.03 -1.81
CA LEU A 48 -2.53 17.91 -2.75
C LEU A 48 -2.82 16.61 -2.00
N VAL A 49 -3.41 15.65 -2.72
CA VAL A 49 -3.79 14.34 -2.19
C VAL A 49 -3.07 13.23 -2.93
N ASN A 50 -2.74 12.15 -2.20
CA ASN A 50 -2.21 10.92 -2.78
C ASN A 50 -3.31 10.20 -3.56
N ILE A 51 -3.12 10.05 -4.87
CA ILE A 51 -4.11 9.39 -5.74
C ILE A 51 -4.32 7.90 -5.41
N GLN A 52 -3.27 7.21 -4.96
CA GLN A 52 -3.35 5.77 -4.66
C GLN A 52 -4.05 5.49 -3.32
N GLU A 53 -4.15 6.49 -2.44
CA GLU A 53 -5.04 6.42 -1.26
C GLU A 53 -6.50 6.62 -1.63
N MET A 54 -6.79 7.33 -2.72
CA MET A 54 -8.16 7.49 -3.24
C MET A 54 -8.61 6.30 -4.09
N ASP A 55 -7.73 5.75 -4.91
CA ASP A 55 -7.97 4.56 -5.72
C ASP A 55 -6.66 3.82 -5.97
N SER A 56 -6.46 2.72 -5.24
CA SER A 56 -5.26 1.89 -5.30
C SER A 56 -5.12 1.09 -6.60
N THR A 57 -6.16 1.05 -7.44
CA THR A 57 -6.13 0.35 -8.72
C THR A 57 -5.45 1.17 -9.82
N ILE A 58 -5.28 2.49 -9.60
CA ILE A 58 -4.56 3.40 -10.49
C ILE A 58 -3.06 3.13 -10.38
N GLN A 59 -2.41 2.92 -11.53
CA GLN A 59 -0.98 2.72 -11.59
C GLN A 59 -0.24 4.06 -11.67
N VAL A 60 0.84 4.18 -10.91
CA VAL A 60 1.68 5.39 -10.87
C VAL A 60 3.08 5.02 -11.31
N LYS A 61 3.64 5.78 -12.26
CA LYS A 61 5.03 5.66 -12.68
C LYS A 61 5.66 7.04 -12.74
N LEU A 62 6.50 7.33 -11.74
CA LEU A 62 7.22 8.60 -11.61
C LEU A 62 8.55 8.52 -12.37
N ILE A 63 8.48 8.72 -13.70
CA ILE A 63 9.62 8.54 -14.61
C ILE A 63 10.87 9.34 -14.20
N TYR A 64 10.69 10.52 -13.58
CA TYR A 64 11.78 11.39 -13.14
C TYR A 64 12.31 11.10 -11.73
N ASN A 65 11.77 10.09 -11.04
CA ASN A 65 12.37 9.50 -9.83
C ASN A 65 13.26 8.29 -10.17
N ASP A 66 13.71 8.20 -11.41
CA ASP A 66 14.65 7.20 -11.89
C ASP A 66 15.58 7.84 -12.93
N THR A 67 16.69 7.22 -13.26
CA THR A 67 17.58 7.63 -14.36
C THR A 67 17.09 7.12 -15.71
N CYS A 68 16.09 6.26 -15.75
CA CYS A 68 15.42 5.81 -16.97
C CYS A 68 14.43 6.85 -17.53
N ASN A 69 14.88 8.10 -17.65
CA ASN A 69 14.13 9.20 -18.26
C ASN A 69 14.96 9.87 -19.36
N PHE A 70 14.34 10.76 -20.12
CA PHE A 70 14.97 11.46 -21.25
C PHE A 70 16.24 12.23 -20.87
N LEU A 71 16.34 12.72 -19.63
CA LEU A 71 17.49 13.47 -19.12
C LEU A 71 18.58 12.56 -18.52
N HIS A 72 18.32 11.26 -18.39
CA HIS A 72 19.19 10.30 -17.71
C HIS A 72 19.59 10.68 -16.27
N TYR A 73 18.80 11.54 -15.63
CA TYR A 73 19.09 12.12 -14.32
C TYR A 73 17.83 12.16 -13.44
N LYS A 74 17.99 11.88 -12.14
CA LYS A 74 16.89 11.93 -11.16
C LYS A 74 16.53 13.38 -10.83
N ILE A 75 15.29 13.80 -11.11
CA ILE A 75 14.82 15.15 -10.74
C ILE A 75 14.34 15.18 -9.30
N TYR A 76 13.72 14.09 -8.84
CA TYR A 76 13.22 13.96 -7.49
C TYR A 76 14.00 12.86 -6.78
N ASP A 77 14.49 13.15 -5.56
CA ASP A 77 15.26 12.17 -4.80
C ASP A 77 14.38 11.18 -4.03
N SER A 78 13.24 11.64 -3.51
CA SER A 78 12.42 10.92 -2.53
C SER A 78 10.92 10.96 -2.80
N LEU A 79 10.49 11.33 -4.01
CA LEU A 79 9.07 11.34 -4.37
C LEU A 79 8.65 9.97 -4.89
N SER A 80 7.95 9.21 -4.06
CA SER A 80 7.44 7.87 -4.41
C SER A 80 5.95 7.85 -4.75
N ILE A 81 5.24 8.94 -4.40
CA ILE A 81 3.79 9.06 -4.45
C ILE A 81 3.39 10.11 -5.48
N ALA A 82 2.32 9.84 -6.25
CA ALA A 82 1.69 10.85 -7.10
C ALA A 82 0.68 11.69 -6.29
N PHE A 83 1.01 12.96 -6.12
CA PHE A 83 0.14 13.94 -5.50
C PHE A 83 -0.57 14.79 -6.56
N LEU A 84 -1.88 14.98 -6.39
CA LEU A 84 -2.72 15.74 -7.30
C LEU A 84 -3.65 16.68 -6.51
N PRO A 85 -4.09 17.80 -7.10
CA PRO A 85 -5.24 18.54 -6.56
C PRO A 85 -6.45 17.60 -6.39
N ARG A 86 -7.19 17.76 -5.29
CA ARG A 86 -8.29 16.85 -4.92
C ARG A 86 -9.36 16.70 -6.00
N ASP A 87 -9.73 17.79 -6.68
CA ASP A 87 -10.73 17.78 -7.74
C ASP A 87 -10.24 17.00 -8.99
N ILE A 88 -8.96 17.15 -9.31
CA ILE A 88 -8.30 16.41 -10.40
C ILE A 88 -8.20 14.93 -10.03
N ALA A 89 -7.78 14.61 -8.80
CA ALA A 89 -7.73 13.24 -8.30
C ALA A 89 -9.09 12.54 -8.41
N ALA A 90 -10.18 13.22 -8.01
CA ALA A 90 -11.53 12.69 -8.13
C ALA A 90 -11.93 12.39 -9.59
N LYS A 91 -11.55 13.25 -10.54
CA LYS A 91 -11.78 13.00 -11.97
C LYS A 91 -11.02 11.76 -12.46
N PHE A 92 -9.79 11.55 -12.01
CA PHE A 92 -9.03 10.34 -12.32
C PHE A 92 -9.67 9.08 -11.74
N CYS A 93 -10.14 9.10 -10.49
CA CYS A 93 -10.88 7.98 -9.90
C CYS A 93 -12.16 7.66 -10.70
N ASN A 94 -12.89 8.67 -11.16
CA ASN A 94 -14.08 8.45 -11.99
C ASN A 94 -13.72 7.85 -13.37
N ALA A 95 -12.66 8.35 -14.00
CA ALA A 95 -12.16 7.81 -15.25
C ALA A 95 -11.67 6.35 -15.08
N GLN A 96 -11.00 6.03 -13.97
CA GLN A 96 -10.58 4.67 -13.64
C GLN A 96 -11.79 3.74 -13.49
N LYS A 97 -12.82 4.16 -12.75
CA LYS A 97 -14.06 3.38 -12.61
C LYS A 97 -14.70 3.10 -13.97
N TYR A 98 -14.85 4.13 -14.80
CA TYR A 98 -15.39 3.98 -16.14
C TYR A 98 -14.56 3.03 -17.01
N LEU A 99 -13.22 3.13 -16.93
CA LEU A 99 -12.32 2.23 -17.64
C LEU A 99 -12.51 0.77 -17.21
N LYS A 100 -12.70 0.54 -15.91
CA LYS A 100 -12.97 -0.79 -15.34
C LYS A 100 -14.34 -1.35 -15.72
N GLU A 101 -15.34 -0.50 -15.85
CA GLU A 101 -16.67 -0.89 -16.37
C GLU A 101 -16.59 -1.34 -17.82
N LEU A 102 -15.78 -0.68 -18.65
CA LEU A 102 -15.55 -1.08 -20.04
C LEU A 102 -14.76 -2.40 -20.14
N ASN A 103 -13.69 -2.52 -19.35
CA ASN A 103 -12.88 -3.73 -19.30
C ASN A 103 -12.08 -3.77 -17.98
N CYS A 104 -12.37 -4.77 -17.15
CA CYS A 104 -11.72 -4.95 -15.84
C CYS A 104 -10.18 -5.08 -15.91
N SER A 105 -9.61 -5.48 -17.05
CA SER A 105 -8.16 -5.63 -17.22
C SER A 105 -7.41 -4.31 -17.48
N LEU A 106 -8.12 -3.26 -17.92
CA LEU A 106 -7.51 -1.96 -18.22
C LEU A 106 -7.28 -1.15 -16.96
N SER A 107 -6.21 -0.37 -16.89
CA SER A 107 -5.96 0.56 -15.78
C SER A 107 -5.29 1.84 -16.27
N LEU A 108 -5.65 2.97 -15.68
CA LEU A 108 -4.98 4.24 -15.91
C LEU A 108 -3.56 4.19 -15.35
N ILE A 109 -2.62 4.69 -16.14
CA ILE A 109 -1.22 4.87 -15.75
C ILE A 109 -0.93 6.37 -15.72
N ILE A 110 -0.60 6.87 -14.53
CA ILE A 110 -0.19 8.27 -14.34
C ILE A 110 1.32 8.36 -14.50
N LEU A 111 1.74 9.03 -15.58
CA LEU A 111 3.12 9.41 -15.86
C LEU A 111 3.28 10.89 -15.50
N MET A 112 3.75 11.20 -14.29
CA MET A 112 3.78 12.59 -13.84
C MET A 112 4.93 13.39 -14.47
N LEU A 113 4.57 14.55 -15.05
CA LEU A 113 5.39 15.74 -15.14
C LEU A 113 4.45 16.97 -15.12
N ARG A 114 4.13 17.47 -13.93
CA ARG A 114 3.98 18.90 -13.66
C ARG A 114 3.75 19.12 -12.16
N VAL A 115 4.76 19.66 -11.49
CA VAL A 115 4.58 20.31 -10.19
C VAL A 115 4.72 21.80 -10.45
N HIS A 116 3.60 22.54 -10.42
CA HIS A 116 3.62 24.00 -10.51
C HIS A 116 3.19 24.54 -9.16
N ILE A 117 4.18 24.78 -8.31
CA ILE A 117 4.03 25.45 -7.03
C ILE A 117 4.31 26.93 -7.31
N THR A 118 3.33 27.80 -7.06
CA THR A 118 3.55 29.25 -7.09
C THR A 118 3.51 29.76 -5.66
N SER A 119 4.59 30.42 -5.24
CA SER A 119 4.58 31.20 -4.00
C SER A 119 3.65 32.39 -4.22
N LYS A 120 2.61 32.53 -3.40
CA LYS A 120 1.92 33.80 -3.27
C LYS A 120 2.76 34.66 -2.31
N ASN A 121 3.50 35.60 -2.87
CA ASN A 121 4.03 36.74 -2.11
C ASN A 121 2.90 37.69 -1.73
#